data_AF-A0A350PER4-F1
#
_entry.id   AF-A0A350PER4-F1
#
_cell.length_a   1.000
_cell.length_b   1.000
_cell.length_c   1.000
_cell.angle_alpha   90.00
_cell.angle_beta   90.00
_cell.angle_gamma   90.00
#
_symmetry.space_group_name_H-M   'P 1'
#
loop_
_entity.id
_entity.type
_entity.pdbx_description
1 polymer ?
#
loop_
_entity_poly.entity_id
_entity_poly.type
_entity_poly.pdbx_seq_one_letter_code
_entity_poly.pdbx_strand_id
1 'polypeptide(L)'
;MKGFWLFLCLSVVSFVVKGQDSIYLWPTNSGKFLSSTFGETRSAHFHAGLDIKTWGREGYKVFASRDGYLSKLIITNQGYGKAIYLKHFDGTYTVYAHLQRFNSEFQAIADSIRINELDYSYTFEQSFEEKKLMVKQGDVIGYTGSTGIGPPHLHFEIRNSFNQPINPLSSNLAVQDTISPVFSSFLIEPLNINSKVFNSYYPSEIKPISVKNDTTYFDTVFVSGDIGLSANVYDQANQVNNKYAVYDLKLRSNNRHLYHEKINYFDFS
;
A
#
# COMPACT_ATOMS: atom_id res chain seq x y z
N MET A 1 -20.65 3.56 71.66
CA MET A 1 -20.83 3.97 70.24
C MET A 1 -19.87 3.15 69.39
N LYS A 2 -20.37 2.14 68.66
CA LYS A 2 -19.55 1.31 67.76
C LYS A 2 -19.68 1.89 66.34
N GLY A 3 -18.59 2.43 65.81
CA GLY A 3 -18.55 3.02 64.47
C GLY A 3 -18.65 1.94 63.38
N PHE A 4 -19.53 2.16 62.42
CA PHE A 4 -19.70 1.31 61.24
C PHE A 4 -18.86 1.91 60.11
N TRP A 5 -17.86 1.18 59.61
CA TRP A 5 -17.08 1.60 58.45
C TRP A 5 -17.74 1.07 57.18
N LEU A 6 -18.19 1.98 56.31
CA LEU A 6 -18.74 1.65 55.00
C LEU A 6 -17.59 1.59 53.99
N PHE A 7 -17.22 0.39 53.55
CA PHE A 7 -16.27 0.21 52.44
C PHE A 7 -17.01 0.35 51.11
N LEU A 8 -16.77 1.45 50.40
CA LEU A 8 -17.24 1.66 49.03
C LEU A 8 -16.25 0.98 48.07
N CYS A 9 -16.63 -0.15 47.50
CA CYS A 9 -15.84 -0.82 46.47
C CYS A 9 -16.27 -0.28 45.09
N LEU A 10 -15.48 0.64 44.53
CA LEU A 10 -15.65 1.11 43.16
C LEU A 10 -15.08 0.05 42.20
N SER A 11 -15.94 -0.74 41.56
CA SER A 11 -15.52 -1.64 40.49
C SER A 11 -15.42 -0.84 39.19
N VAL A 12 -14.19 -0.52 38.78
CA VAL A 12 -13.93 0.00 37.44
C VAL A 12 -13.96 -1.19 36.49
N VAL A 13 -15.10 -1.40 35.82
CA VAL A 13 -15.20 -2.36 34.72
C VAL A 13 -14.54 -1.74 33.51
N SER A 14 -13.24 -1.98 33.35
CA SER A 14 -12.52 -1.67 32.12
C SER A 14 -12.99 -2.66 31.04
N PHE A 15 -13.98 -2.26 30.25
CA PHE A 15 -14.25 -2.94 29.00
C PHE A 15 -13.05 -2.72 28.07
N VAL A 16 -12.20 -3.74 27.95
CA VAL A 16 -11.29 -3.83 26.81
C VAL A 16 -12.20 -4.07 25.60
N VAL A 17 -12.55 -2.98 24.90
CA VAL A 17 -13.08 -3.08 23.55
C VAL A 17 -11.96 -3.69 22.73
N LYS A 18 -12.01 -5.01 22.54
CA LYS A 18 -11.22 -5.65 21.48
C LYS A 18 -11.64 -4.93 20.20
N GLY A 19 -10.70 -4.19 19.60
CA GLY A 19 -10.92 -3.50 18.34
C GLY A 19 -11.59 -4.47 17.39
N GLN A 20 -12.79 -4.12 16.94
CA GLN A 20 -13.43 -4.84 15.86
C GLN A 20 -12.44 -4.75 14.70
N ASP A 21 -11.91 -5.89 14.24
CA ASP A 21 -11.12 -5.94 13.01
C ASP A 21 -11.93 -5.20 11.96
N SER A 22 -11.47 -3.99 11.65
CA SER A 22 -12.33 -3.01 11.03
C SER A 22 -12.32 -3.31 9.54
N ILE A 23 -13.39 -3.96 9.09
CA ILE A 23 -13.53 -4.47 7.73
C ILE A 23 -13.54 -3.29 6.74
N TYR A 24 -12.62 -3.32 5.78
CA TYR A 24 -12.58 -2.40 4.64
C TYR A 24 -13.41 -2.95 3.47
N LEU A 25 -14.21 -2.09 2.86
CA LEU A 25 -14.87 -2.34 1.59
C LEU A 25 -13.88 -2.10 0.44
N TRP A 26 -13.97 -2.90 -0.62
CA TRP A 26 -13.19 -2.65 -1.84
C TRP A 26 -13.56 -1.29 -2.45
N PRO A 27 -12.59 -0.42 -2.78
CA PRO A 27 -12.84 1.02 -2.92
C PRO A 27 -13.44 1.44 -4.27
N THR A 28 -13.69 0.52 -5.21
CA THR A 28 -14.17 0.87 -6.56
C THR A 28 -14.97 -0.24 -7.20
N ASN A 29 -15.85 0.10 -8.15
CA ASN A 29 -16.56 -0.89 -8.97
C ASN A 29 -15.84 -1.26 -10.28
N SER A 30 -14.57 -0.89 -10.47
CA SER A 30 -13.78 -1.23 -11.67
C SER A 30 -13.29 -2.70 -11.72
N GLY A 31 -13.43 -3.43 -10.61
CA GLY A 31 -12.97 -4.81 -10.44
C GLY A 31 -11.89 -4.95 -9.37
N LYS A 32 -11.52 -6.19 -9.06
CA LYS A 32 -10.51 -6.54 -8.04
C LYS A 32 -9.18 -6.94 -8.68
N PHE A 33 -8.67 -6.08 -9.55
CA PHE A 33 -7.46 -6.34 -10.34
C PHE A 33 -6.44 -5.24 -10.11
N LEU A 34 -5.19 -5.62 -9.83
CA LEU A 34 -4.14 -4.67 -9.50
C LEU A 34 -3.21 -4.43 -10.69
N SER A 35 -2.76 -3.19 -10.85
CA SER A 35 -1.64 -2.85 -11.71
C SER A 35 -0.31 -2.77 -10.97
N SER A 36 -0.34 -2.50 -9.66
CA SER A 36 0.83 -2.37 -8.77
C SER A 36 0.40 -2.63 -7.31
N THR A 37 1.30 -3.19 -6.50
CA THR A 37 1.11 -3.49 -5.08
C THR A 37 1.96 -2.59 -4.17
N PHE A 38 1.68 -2.68 -2.87
CA PHE A 38 2.40 -1.97 -1.83
C PHE A 38 3.88 -2.38 -1.79
N GLY A 39 4.76 -1.40 -1.56
CA GLY A 39 6.19 -1.67 -1.39
C GLY A 39 6.97 -1.86 -2.69
N GLU A 40 6.33 -1.72 -3.86
CA GLU A 40 7.06 -1.70 -5.13
C GLU A 40 8.03 -0.52 -5.19
N THR A 41 9.30 -0.80 -5.53
CA THR A 41 10.33 0.21 -5.73
C THR A 41 10.01 1.02 -6.99
N ARG A 42 9.83 2.33 -6.85
CA ARG A 42 9.79 3.29 -7.95
C ARG A 42 11.11 4.07 -7.98
N SER A 43 11.34 4.85 -9.02
CA SER A 43 12.60 5.58 -9.25
C SER A 43 13.02 6.51 -8.11
N ALA A 44 12.09 6.94 -7.24
CA ALA A 44 12.36 7.88 -6.16
C ALA A 44 11.74 7.52 -4.79
N HIS A 45 10.86 6.51 -4.72
CA HIS A 45 10.12 6.18 -3.49
C HIS A 45 9.51 4.77 -3.58
N PHE A 46 9.04 4.24 -2.44
CA PHE A 46 8.20 3.04 -2.41
C PHE A 46 6.74 3.37 -2.70
N HIS A 47 6.06 2.47 -3.41
CA HIS A 47 4.65 2.59 -3.68
C HIS A 47 3.81 2.39 -2.40
N ALA A 48 3.05 3.41 -2.00
CA ALA A 48 2.39 3.51 -0.69
C ALA A 48 1.01 2.85 -0.61
N GLY A 49 0.55 2.18 -1.67
CA GLY A 49 -0.80 1.65 -1.73
C GLY A 49 -0.97 0.56 -2.78
N LEU A 50 -2.21 0.42 -3.24
CA LEU A 50 -2.61 -0.43 -4.35
C LEU A 50 -3.00 0.44 -5.54
N ASP A 51 -2.49 0.12 -6.71
CA ASP A 51 -3.03 0.67 -7.96
C ASP A 51 -4.06 -0.31 -8.50
N ILE A 52 -5.33 0.06 -8.46
CA ILE A 52 -6.45 -0.77 -8.91
C ILE A 52 -6.77 -0.40 -10.37
N LYS A 53 -6.81 -1.42 -11.22
CA LYS A 53 -7.06 -1.27 -12.65
C LYS A 53 -8.45 -0.70 -12.92
N THR A 54 -8.50 0.19 -13.91
CA THR A 54 -9.75 0.69 -14.50
C THR A 54 -9.83 0.40 -16.00
N TRP A 55 -8.99 -0.51 -16.50
CA TRP A 55 -9.01 -0.95 -17.91
C TRP A 55 -8.89 0.20 -18.91
N GLY A 56 -8.11 1.23 -18.57
CA GLY A 56 -7.90 2.42 -19.40
C GLY A 56 -9.10 3.37 -19.46
N ARG A 57 -10.07 3.22 -18.55
CA ARG A 57 -11.28 4.07 -18.49
C ARG A 57 -11.31 4.89 -17.20
N GLU A 58 -11.81 6.11 -17.31
CA GLU A 58 -12.17 6.95 -16.15
C GLU A 58 -13.64 6.76 -15.78
N GLY A 59 -14.03 7.27 -14.61
CA GLY A 59 -15.44 7.41 -14.24
C GLY A 59 -16.05 6.23 -13.47
N TYR A 60 -15.27 5.23 -13.05
CA TYR A 60 -15.77 4.23 -12.11
C TYR A 60 -16.04 4.88 -10.75
N LYS A 61 -17.05 4.40 -10.03
CA LYS A 61 -17.41 4.91 -8.71
C LYS A 61 -16.30 4.55 -7.73
N VAL A 62 -15.90 5.52 -6.92
CA VAL A 62 -15.01 5.32 -5.78
C VAL A 62 -15.85 5.39 -4.50
N PHE A 63 -15.72 4.37 -3.66
CA PHE A 63 -16.48 4.20 -2.44
C PHE A 63 -15.61 4.51 -1.21
N ALA A 64 -16.22 5.10 -0.18
CA ALA A 64 -15.62 5.12 1.14
C ALA A 64 -15.44 3.68 1.63
N SER A 65 -14.18 3.26 1.78
CA SER A 65 -13.86 1.89 2.19
C SER A 65 -14.26 1.60 3.62
N ARG A 66 -14.45 2.63 4.45
CA ARG A 66 -14.85 2.48 5.85
C ARG A 66 -15.48 3.78 6.35
N ASP A 67 -16.38 3.66 7.33
CA ASP A 67 -16.95 4.80 8.04
C ASP A 67 -15.87 5.76 8.53
N GLY A 68 -16.13 7.06 8.38
CA GLY A 68 -15.18 8.09 8.78
C GLY A 68 -15.66 9.47 8.43
N TYR A 69 -14.72 10.39 8.28
CA TYR A 69 -14.99 11.76 7.88
C TYR A 69 -13.90 12.27 6.95
N LEU A 70 -14.27 13.21 6.09
CA LEU A 70 -13.31 13.91 5.24
C LEU A 70 -12.28 14.62 6.09
N SER A 71 -11.00 14.28 5.93
CA SER A 71 -9.90 14.92 6.66
C SER A 71 -9.06 15.83 5.79
N LYS A 72 -8.92 15.51 4.49
CA LYS A 72 -8.17 16.34 3.53
C LYS A 72 -8.71 16.17 2.11
N LEU A 73 -8.76 17.27 1.37
CA LEU A 73 -8.88 17.29 -0.10
C LEU A 73 -7.60 17.84 -0.70
N ILE A 74 -7.13 17.19 -1.77
CA ILE A 74 -5.97 17.60 -2.54
C ILE A 74 -6.38 17.77 -3.99
N ILE A 75 -5.94 18.86 -4.62
CA ILE A 75 -5.92 19.02 -6.08
C ILE A 75 -4.53 19.52 -6.47
N THR A 76 -3.76 18.72 -7.19
CA THR A 76 -2.43 19.09 -7.68
C THR A 76 -2.25 18.70 -9.15
N ASN A 77 -1.24 19.26 -9.81
CA ASN A 77 -0.89 18.92 -11.20
C ASN A 77 -0.03 17.65 -11.32
N GLN A 78 0.57 17.20 -10.22
CA GLN A 78 1.47 16.04 -10.14
C GLN A 78 1.23 15.27 -8.83
N GLY A 79 1.84 14.10 -8.69
CA GLY A 79 1.65 13.26 -7.50
C GLY A 79 0.23 12.70 -7.47
N TYR A 80 -0.46 12.81 -6.33
CA TYR A 80 -1.81 12.26 -6.18
C TYR A 80 -2.88 12.88 -7.09
N GLY A 81 -2.64 14.06 -7.67
CA GLY A 81 -3.63 14.75 -8.49
C GLY A 81 -4.82 15.20 -7.65
N LYS A 82 -6.02 14.75 -7.99
CA LYS A 82 -7.17 14.89 -7.08
C LYS A 82 -7.22 13.73 -6.11
N ALA A 83 -7.19 14.04 -4.82
CA ALA A 83 -7.22 13.03 -3.78
C ALA A 83 -8.16 13.36 -2.62
N ILE A 84 -8.67 12.31 -2.00
CA ILE A 84 -9.51 12.35 -0.80
C ILE A 84 -8.77 11.59 0.30
N TYR A 85 -8.65 12.20 1.46
CA TYR A 85 -8.26 11.52 2.69
C TYR A 85 -9.50 11.42 3.58
N LEU A 86 -9.82 10.20 4.00
CA LEU A 86 -10.81 9.95 5.03
C LEU A 86 -10.08 9.55 6.31
N LYS A 87 -10.39 10.22 7.42
CA LYS A 87 -9.96 9.81 8.76
C LYS A 87 -11.07 9.01 9.41
N HIS A 88 -10.68 7.94 10.09
CA HIS A 88 -11.61 7.01 10.71
C HIS A 88 -11.62 7.17 12.24
N PHE A 89 -12.58 6.51 12.89
CA PHE A 89 -12.81 6.69 14.33
C PHE A 89 -11.70 6.08 15.22
N ASP A 90 -10.95 5.11 14.72
CA ASP A 90 -9.75 4.55 15.36
C ASP A 90 -8.48 5.39 15.11
N GLY A 91 -8.61 6.50 14.38
CA GLY A 91 -7.53 7.42 14.03
C GLY A 91 -6.77 7.06 12.76
N THR A 92 -7.02 5.92 12.13
CA THR A 92 -6.38 5.54 10.85
C THR A 92 -6.99 6.31 9.68
N TYR A 93 -6.39 6.17 8.49
CA TYR A 93 -6.83 6.86 7.28
C TYR A 93 -6.98 5.92 6.09
N THR A 94 -7.84 6.31 5.15
CA THR A 94 -7.82 5.80 3.77
C THR A 94 -7.60 6.96 2.80
N VAL A 95 -6.80 6.71 1.76
CA VAL A 95 -6.48 7.69 0.72
C VAL A 95 -6.94 7.17 -0.63
N TYR A 96 -7.57 8.04 -1.41
CA TYR A 96 -8.10 7.75 -2.74
C TYR A 96 -7.56 8.81 -3.69
N ALA A 97 -6.72 8.43 -4.65
CA ALA A 97 -6.00 9.37 -5.49
C ALA A 97 -6.21 9.11 -6.99
N HIS A 98 -5.70 10.04 -7.80
CA HIS A 98 -5.87 10.10 -9.25
C HIS A 98 -7.33 10.23 -9.69
N LEU A 99 -8.17 10.84 -8.86
CA LEU A 99 -9.60 10.96 -9.13
C LEU A 99 -9.87 11.89 -10.32
N GLN A 100 -10.81 11.52 -11.19
CA GLN A 100 -11.29 12.43 -12.24
C GLN A 100 -12.02 13.63 -11.61
N ARG A 101 -12.88 13.32 -10.63
CA ARG A 101 -13.70 14.29 -9.89
C ARG A 101 -14.14 13.71 -8.55
N PHE A 102 -14.48 14.59 -7.63
CA PHE A 102 -15.11 14.20 -6.37
C PHE A 102 -16.62 13.96 -6.56
N ASN A 103 -17.30 13.47 -5.53
CA ASN A 103 -18.77 13.51 -5.50
C ASN A 103 -19.27 14.97 -5.43
N SER A 104 -20.58 15.19 -5.56
CA SER A 104 -21.15 16.53 -5.62
C SER A 104 -20.87 17.37 -4.38
N GLU A 105 -20.90 16.76 -3.19
CA GLU A 105 -20.66 17.45 -1.93
C GLU A 105 -19.20 17.91 -1.80
N PHE A 106 -18.25 17.00 -1.99
CA PHE A 106 -16.82 17.31 -1.91
C PHE A 106 -16.36 18.23 -3.04
N GLN A 107 -16.98 18.14 -4.23
CA GLN A 107 -16.73 19.06 -5.33
C GLN A 107 -17.19 20.48 -4.97
N ALA A 108 -18.38 20.63 -4.39
CA ALA A 108 -18.88 21.95 -3.96
C ALA A 108 -17.97 22.59 -2.89
N ILE A 109 -17.43 21.78 -1.97
CA ILE A 109 -16.44 22.24 -0.97
C ILE A 109 -15.14 22.69 -1.66
N ALA A 110 -14.60 21.86 -2.56
CA ALA A 110 -13.39 22.18 -3.31
C ALA A 110 -13.55 23.48 -4.12
N ASP A 111 -14.67 23.64 -4.81
CA ASP A 111 -14.97 24.83 -5.60
C ASP A 111 -15.12 26.08 -4.71
N SER A 112 -15.75 25.93 -3.53
CA SER A 112 -15.88 27.02 -2.55
C SER A 112 -14.53 27.51 -2.04
N ILE A 113 -13.59 26.60 -1.76
CA ILE A 113 -12.22 26.95 -1.34
C ILE A 113 -11.49 27.68 -2.47
N ARG A 114 -11.55 27.13 -3.69
CA ARG A 114 -10.86 27.71 -4.85
C ARG A 114 -11.34 29.13 -5.17
N ILE A 115 -12.65 29.37 -5.11
CA ILE A 115 -13.24 30.67 -5.43
C ILE A 115 -12.98 31.69 -4.31
N ASN A 116 -13.18 31.30 -3.04
CA ASN A 116 -13.21 32.27 -1.94
C ASN A 116 -11.86 32.47 -1.24
N GLU A 117 -11.01 31.44 -1.22
CA GLU A 117 -9.79 31.44 -0.40
C GLU A 117 -8.52 31.54 -1.25
N LEU A 118 -8.58 31.13 -2.52
CA LEU A 118 -7.38 30.92 -3.35
C LEU A 118 -7.36 31.70 -4.68
N ASP A 119 -8.24 32.68 -4.86
CA ASP A 119 -8.33 33.50 -6.08
C ASP A 119 -8.24 32.66 -7.37
N TYR A 120 -9.10 31.64 -7.46
CA TYR A 120 -9.18 30.71 -8.58
C TYR A 120 -7.95 29.82 -8.84
N SER A 121 -6.98 29.76 -7.91
CA SER A 121 -5.88 28.80 -7.99
C SER A 121 -6.40 27.39 -8.23
N TYR A 122 -5.75 26.67 -9.14
CA TYR A 122 -6.11 25.29 -9.45
C TYR A 122 -5.65 24.33 -8.36
N THR A 123 -4.46 24.56 -7.81
CA THR A 123 -3.82 23.63 -6.89
C THR A 123 -4.05 24.01 -5.44
N PHE A 124 -4.45 23.04 -4.62
CA PHE A 124 -4.58 23.23 -3.17
C PHE A 124 -4.50 21.91 -2.40
N GLU A 125 -4.16 22.04 -1.12
CA GLU A 125 -4.32 21.00 -0.12
C GLU A 125 -5.04 21.61 1.09
N GLN A 126 -6.25 21.13 1.38
CA GLN A 126 -7.05 21.65 2.50
C GLN A 126 -7.36 20.53 3.48
N SER A 127 -7.00 20.73 4.75
CA SER A 127 -7.37 19.87 5.87
C SER A 127 -8.66 20.35 6.55
N PHE A 128 -9.46 19.43 7.09
CA PHE A 128 -10.81 19.69 7.63
C PHE A 128 -10.97 19.28 9.10
N GLU A 129 -9.98 19.54 9.95
CA GLU A 129 -9.94 19.04 11.35
C GLU A 129 -11.17 19.42 12.18
N GLU A 130 -11.80 20.55 11.91
CA GLU A 130 -12.96 21.07 12.64
C GLU A 130 -14.32 20.70 12.02
N LYS A 131 -14.34 20.27 10.75
CA LYS A 131 -15.57 19.93 10.01
C LYS A 131 -15.64 18.43 9.76
N LYS A 132 -16.36 17.72 10.62
CA LYS A 132 -16.62 16.28 10.47
C LYS A 132 -17.69 16.03 9.40
N LEU A 133 -17.32 16.18 8.14
CA LEU A 133 -18.14 15.75 7.02
C LEU A 133 -18.12 14.22 6.98
N MET A 134 -19.14 13.63 7.59
CA MET A 134 -19.22 12.19 7.80
C MET A 134 -19.50 11.46 6.48
N VAL A 135 -18.89 10.29 6.32
CA VAL A 135 -19.17 9.34 5.26
C VAL A 135 -19.37 7.96 5.86
N LYS A 136 -20.27 7.19 5.25
CA LYS A 136 -20.51 5.78 5.55
C LYS A 136 -19.77 4.90 4.58
N GLN A 137 -19.34 3.73 5.05
CA GLN A 137 -18.78 2.70 4.19
C GLN A 137 -19.74 2.41 3.02
N GLY A 138 -19.22 2.47 1.79
CA GLY A 138 -20.01 2.30 0.57
C GLY A 138 -20.53 3.58 -0.07
N ASP A 139 -20.45 4.73 0.61
CA ASP A 139 -20.81 6.02 0.01
C ASP A 139 -19.93 6.33 -1.19
N VAL A 140 -20.53 6.85 -2.27
CA VAL A 140 -19.76 7.32 -3.42
C VAL A 140 -19.11 8.65 -3.08
N ILE A 141 -17.78 8.66 -3.00
CA ILE A 141 -16.98 9.84 -2.63
C ILE A 141 -16.30 10.49 -3.83
N GLY A 142 -16.22 9.78 -4.96
CA GLY A 142 -15.60 10.30 -6.17
C GLY A 142 -15.65 9.31 -7.32
N TYR A 143 -14.87 9.60 -8.35
CA TYR A 143 -14.79 8.80 -9.56
C TYR A 143 -13.34 8.66 -10.01
N THR A 144 -12.94 7.44 -10.41
CA THR A 144 -11.56 7.12 -10.82
C THR A 144 -11.15 7.96 -12.03
N GLY A 145 -9.89 8.34 -12.13
CA GLY A 145 -9.38 9.13 -13.25
C GLY A 145 -7.90 8.89 -13.52
N SER A 146 -7.25 9.90 -14.10
CA SER A 146 -5.81 9.93 -14.40
C SER A 146 -5.14 11.25 -14.00
N THR A 147 -5.68 11.95 -12.99
CA THR A 147 -5.08 13.23 -12.56
C THR A 147 -3.77 13.01 -11.80
N GLY A 148 -2.80 13.91 -11.96
CA GLY A 148 -1.53 13.90 -11.21
C GLY A 148 -0.49 12.90 -11.72
N ILE A 149 -0.91 11.79 -12.33
CA ILE A 149 -0.01 10.84 -12.95
C ILE A 149 -0.70 10.06 -14.08
N GLY A 150 0.09 9.71 -15.10
CA GLY A 150 -0.04 8.49 -15.89
C GLY A 150 -1.42 8.09 -16.44
N PRO A 151 -1.59 6.80 -16.80
CA PRO A 151 -2.85 6.26 -17.32
C PRO A 151 -3.90 6.07 -16.22
N PRO A 152 -5.20 5.96 -16.57
CA PRO A 152 -6.28 5.80 -15.59
C PRO A 152 -6.12 4.58 -14.66
N HIS A 153 -6.24 4.83 -13.36
CA HIS A 153 -6.33 3.82 -12.29
C HIS A 153 -6.89 4.47 -11.01
N LEU A 154 -7.17 3.66 -9.98
CA LEU A 154 -7.38 4.18 -8.63
C LEU A 154 -6.16 3.82 -7.78
N HIS A 155 -5.47 4.83 -7.27
CA HIS A 155 -4.49 4.63 -6.21
C HIS A 155 -5.19 4.67 -4.85
N PHE A 156 -5.04 3.59 -4.08
CA PHE A 156 -5.72 3.39 -2.81
C PHE A 156 -4.73 3.04 -1.70
N GLU A 157 -4.76 3.79 -0.61
CA GLU A 157 -3.91 3.53 0.55
C GLU A 157 -4.73 3.31 1.82
N ILE A 158 -4.16 2.51 2.72
CA ILE A 158 -4.53 2.48 4.14
C ILE A 158 -3.33 3.04 4.90
N ARG A 159 -3.58 3.93 5.86
CA ARG A 159 -2.52 4.50 6.72
C ARG A 159 -2.87 4.34 8.18
N ASN A 160 -1.86 4.11 9.02
CA ASN A 160 -2.04 3.99 10.47
C ASN A 160 -2.40 5.35 11.12
N SER A 161 -2.57 5.39 12.45
CA SER A 161 -2.91 6.60 13.20
C SER A 161 -1.85 7.71 13.14
N PHE A 162 -0.61 7.35 12.79
CA PHE A 162 0.51 8.28 12.56
C PHE A 162 0.60 8.73 11.10
N ASN A 163 -0.42 8.41 10.28
CA ASN A 163 -0.48 8.72 8.85
C ASN A 163 0.65 8.06 8.02
N GLN A 164 1.22 6.95 8.51
CA GLN A 164 2.18 6.13 7.78
C GLN A 164 1.46 5.07 6.94
N PRO A 165 1.84 4.86 5.67
CA PRO A 165 1.21 3.91 4.79
C PRO A 165 1.51 2.47 5.23
N ILE A 166 0.46 1.63 5.18
CA ILE A 166 0.54 0.20 5.50
C ILE A 166 0.04 -0.61 4.33
N ASN A 167 0.52 -1.86 4.19
CA ASN A 167 0.12 -2.74 3.10
C ASN A 167 -1.38 -3.05 3.16
N PRO A 168 -2.20 -2.58 2.18
CA PRO A 168 -3.65 -2.79 2.26
C PRO A 168 -4.06 -4.26 2.14
N LEU A 169 -3.24 -5.12 1.52
CA LEU A 169 -3.48 -6.56 1.44
C LEU A 169 -3.20 -7.31 2.75
N SER A 170 -2.65 -6.63 3.78
CA SER A 170 -2.58 -7.18 5.15
C SER A 170 -3.90 -7.05 5.92
N SER A 171 -4.90 -6.36 5.35
CA SER A 171 -6.25 -6.25 5.89
C SER A 171 -7.16 -7.36 5.34
N ASN A 172 -8.49 -7.17 5.41
CA ASN A 172 -9.46 -8.06 4.78
C ASN A 172 -9.63 -7.84 3.26
N LEU A 173 -8.90 -6.89 2.67
CA LEU A 173 -8.89 -6.70 1.22
C LEU A 173 -8.06 -7.81 0.58
N ALA A 174 -8.70 -8.60 -0.27
CA ALA A 174 -8.05 -9.69 -0.99
C ALA A 174 -8.35 -9.61 -2.49
N VAL A 175 -7.35 -9.99 -3.27
CA VAL A 175 -7.46 -10.30 -4.69
C VAL A 175 -7.33 -11.81 -4.88
N GLN A 176 -7.85 -12.33 -5.99
CA GLN A 176 -7.65 -13.74 -6.28
C GLN A 176 -6.18 -13.97 -6.62
N ASP A 177 -5.50 -14.69 -5.74
CA ASP A 177 -4.11 -15.03 -5.92
C ASP A 177 -3.83 -16.47 -5.48
N THR A 178 -3.50 -17.30 -6.47
CA THR A 178 -3.08 -18.68 -6.32
C THR A 178 -1.78 -18.94 -7.07
N ILE A 179 -1.10 -17.87 -7.53
CA ILE A 179 0.09 -17.98 -8.36
C ILE A 179 1.29 -17.85 -7.45
N SER A 180 2.22 -18.80 -7.52
CA SER A 180 3.47 -18.67 -6.77
C SER A 180 4.36 -17.58 -7.36
N PRO A 181 5.09 -16.82 -6.53
CA PRO A 181 6.09 -15.88 -7.02
C PRO A 181 7.11 -16.54 -7.95
N VAL A 182 7.55 -15.78 -8.96
CA VAL A 182 8.48 -16.27 -9.98
C VAL A 182 9.89 -15.81 -9.67
N PHE A 183 10.78 -16.75 -9.39
CA PHE A 183 12.22 -16.51 -9.26
C PHE A 183 12.88 -16.61 -10.64
N SER A 184 13.12 -15.47 -11.28
CA SER A 184 13.58 -15.42 -12.68
C SER A 184 15.08 -15.61 -12.82
N SER A 185 15.84 -15.04 -11.89
CA SER A 185 17.30 -15.20 -11.81
C SER A 185 17.80 -14.71 -10.46
N PHE A 186 19.06 -14.97 -10.18
CA PHE A 186 19.81 -14.16 -9.22
C PHE A 186 21.13 -13.70 -9.85
N LEU A 187 21.60 -12.55 -9.42
CA LEU A 187 22.91 -12.01 -9.76
C LEU A 187 23.84 -12.26 -8.59
N ILE A 188 25.02 -12.81 -8.87
CA ILE A 188 26.11 -12.88 -7.90
C ILE A 188 27.24 -11.98 -8.37
N GLU A 189 27.70 -11.10 -7.49
CA GLU A 189 28.74 -10.13 -7.77
C GLU A 189 29.92 -10.29 -6.80
N PRO A 190 31.17 -10.28 -7.28
CA PRO A 190 32.33 -10.09 -6.41
C PRO A 190 32.29 -8.73 -5.73
N LEU A 191 32.43 -8.67 -4.40
CA LEU A 191 32.41 -7.39 -3.65
C LEU A 191 33.78 -6.74 -3.50
N ASN A 192 34.86 -7.46 -3.85
CA ASN A 192 36.23 -6.95 -3.79
C ASN A 192 37.16 -7.65 -4.80
N ILE A 193 38.37 -7.10 -4.95
CA ILE A 193 39.37 -7.57 -5.92
C ILE A 193 39.88 -9.01 -5.69
N ASN A 194 39.67 -9.56 -4.50
CA ASN A 194 40.07 -10.93 -4.18
C ASN A 194 38.92 -11.93 -4.39
N SER A 195 37.74 -11.45 -4.75
CA SER A 195 36.53 -12.26 -4.88
C SER A 195 36.29 -12.65 -6.33
N LYS A 196 35.73 -13.83 -6.54
CA LYS A 196 35.45 -14.37 -7.88
C LYS A 196 34.15 -15.17 -7.91
N VAL A 197 33.48 -15.13 -9.06
CA VAL A 197 32.35 -15.99 -9.42
C VAL A 197 32.73 -16.74 -10.70
N PHE A 198 32.68 -18.07 -10.69
CA PHE A 198 33.19 -18.92 -11.78
C PHE A 198 34.62 -18.54 -12.25
N ASN A 199 35.52 -18.29 -11.29
CA ASN A 199 36.90 -17.82 -11.53
C ASN A 199 37.00 -16.48 -12.31
N SER A 200 35.92 -15.70 -12.38
CA SER A 200 35.84 -14.38 -13.00
C SER A 200 35.67 -13.27 -11.95
N TYR A 201 36.19 -12.07 -12.24
CA TYR A 201 35.98 -10.86 -11.43
C TYR A 201 34.70 -10.10 -11.80
N TYR A 202 33.93 -10.62 -12.75
CA TYR A 202 32.68 -9.99 -13.21
C TYR A 202 31.45 -10.64 -12.55
N PRO A 203 30.37 -9.89 -12.35
CA PRO A 203 29.09 -10.45 -11.92
C PRO A 203 28.57 -11.51 -12.89
N SER A 204 27.84 -12.49 -12.37
CA SER A 204 27.20 -13.54 -13.17
C SER A 204 25.72 -13.66 -12.82
N GLU A 205 24.87 -13.59 -13.85
CA GLU A 205 23.45 -13.89 -13.71
C GLU A 205 23.23 -15.41 -13.81
N ILE A 206 22.59 -15.99 -12.80
CA ILE A 206 22.26 -17.41 -12.75
C ILE A 206 20.77 -17.57 -13.00
N LYS A 207 20.46 -18.35 -14.04
CA LYS A 207 19.09 -18.66 -14.43
C LYS A 207 18.66 -20.02 -13.87
N PRO A 208 17.35 -20.23 -13.66
CA PRO A 208 16.82 -21.51 -13.22
C PRO A 208 17.19 -22.65 -14.17
N ILE A 209 17.50 -23.82 -13.61
CA ILE A 209 17.66 -25.07 -14.38
C ILE A 209 16.35 -25.87 -14.44
N SER A 210 15.48 -25.74 -13.43
CA SER A 210 14.16 -26.37 -13.41
C SER A 210 13.24 -25.74 -12.36
N VAL A 211 11.94 -25.93 -12.53
CA VAL A 211 10.91 -25.56 -11.56
C VAL A 211 10.07 -26.81 -11.26
N LYS A 212 9.89 -27.16 -9.98
CA LYS A 212 9.07 -28.31 -9.54
C LYS A 212 8.37 -27.95 -8.23
N ASN A 213 7.06 -28.21 -8.14
CA ASN A 213 6.26 -28.01 -6.92
C ASN A 213 6.54 -26.65 -6.25
N ASP A 214 6.36 -25.55 -6.99
CA ASP A 214 6.58 -24.17 -6.54
C ASP A 214 8.01 -23.87 -6.06
N THR A 215 8.95 -24.76 -6.36
CA THR A 215 10.37 -24.60 -6.03
C THR A 215 11.17 -24.38 -7.31
N THR A 216 11.89 -23.27 -7.36
CA THR A 216 12.82 -22.95 -8.45
C THR A 216 14.22 -23.42 -8.08
N TYR A 217 14.81 -24.28 -8.91
CA TYR A 217 16.15 -24.83 -8.72
C TYR A 217 17.14 -24.13 -9.65
N PHE A 218 18.32 -23.84 -9.10
CA PHE A 218 19.45 -23.25 -9.80
C PHE A 218 20.64 -24.21 -9.72
N ASP A 219 21.58 -24.07 -10.66
CA ASP A 219 22.79 -24.88 -10.66
C ASP A 219 23.76 -24.45 -9.54
N THR A 220 24.77 -25.28 -9.31
CA THR A 220 25.87 -25.01 -8.39
C THR A 220 26.68 -23.80 -8.86
N VAL A 221 26.84 -22.82 -7.99
CA VAL A 221 27.68 -21.65 -8.25
C VAL A 221 29.00 -21.80 -7.50
N PHE A 222 30.11 -21.64 -8.23
CA PHE A 222 31.44 -21.61 -7.64
C PHE A 222 31.85 -20.17 -7.33
N VAL A 223 32.06 -19.88 -6.05
CA VAL A 223 32.47 -18.55 -5.57
C VAL A 223 33.70 -18.66 -4.67
N SER A 224 34.49 -17.59 -4.61
CA SER A 224 35.58 -17.41 -3.66
C SER A 224 35.60 -15.96 -3.16
N GLY A 225 35.87 -15.73 -1.88
CA GLY A 225 35.83 -14.39 -1.29
C GLY A 225 34.43 -13.91 -0.93
N ASP A 226 34.28 -12.60 -0.76
CA ASP A 226 33.02 -11.95 -0.40
C ASP A 226 32.18 -11.67 -1.66
N ILE A 227 30.93 -12.10 -1.63
CA ILE A 227 30.00 -11.98 -2.75
C ILE A 227 28.71 -11.29 -2.33
N GLY A 228 28.18 -10.47 -3.24
CA GLY A 228 26.83 -9.92 -3.16
C GLY A 228 25.86 -10.86 -3.87
N LEU A 229 24.62 -10.91 -3.38
CA LEU A 229 23.54 -11.65 -3.97
C LEU A 229 22.35 -10.72 -4.20
N SER A 230 21.89 -10.64 -5.44
CA SER A 230 20.64 -9.95 -5.79
C SER A 230 19.65 -10.94 -6.39
N ALA A 231 18.40 -10.91 -5.95
CA ALA A 231 17.34 -11.78 -6.46
C ALA A 231 16.45 -11.02 -7.45
N ASN A 232 16.25 -11.57 -8.64
CA ASN A 232 15.24 -11.11 -9.57
C ASN A 232 13.98 -11.97 -9.40
N VAL A 233 13.12 -11.50 -8.50
CA VAL A 233 11.89 -12.17 -8.12
C VAL A 233 10.72 -11.19 -8.21
N TYR A 234 9.59 -11.67 -8.70
CA TYR A 234 8.35 -10.90 -8.73
C TYR A 234 7.17 -11.82 -8.44
N ASP A 235 6.09 -11.22 -7.97
CA ASP A 235 4.83 -11.91 -7.78
C ASP A 235 3.83 -11.56 -8.88
N GLN A 236 2.73 -12.31 -8.97
CA GLN A 236 1.61 -12.08 -9.90
C GLN A 236 0.31 -12.45 -9.21
N ALA A 237 -0.83 -12.03 -9.78
CA ALA A 237 -2.15 -12.47 -9.31
C ALA A 237 -2.96 -13.02 -10.48
N ASN A 238 -4.02 -13.77 -10.17
CA ASN A 238 -4.85 -14.36 -11.22
C ASN A 238 -5.49 -13.29 -12.13
N GLN A 239 -5.78 -13.69 -13.37
CA GLN A 239 -6.54 -12.90 -14.37
C GLN A 239 -5.85 -11.63 -14.90
N VAL A 240 -4.67 -11.28 -14.39
CA VAL A 240 -3.84 -10.16 -14.91
C VAL A 240 -2.37 -10.57 -15.01
N ASN A 241 -1.63 -9.94 -15.92
CA ASN A 241 -0.23 -10.28 -16.19
C ASN A 241 0.76 -9.25 -15.59
N ASN A 242 0.31 -8.47 -14.61
CA ASN A 242 1.17 -7.50 -13.93
C ASN A 242 2.18 -8.22 -13.04
N LYS A 243 3.36 -7.61 -12.89
CA LYS A 243 4.40 -8.06 -11.96
C LYS A 243 4.33 -7.20 -10.71
N TYR A 244 4.35 -7.84 -9.56
CA TYR A 244 4.24 -7.20 -8.27
C TYR A 244 5.51 -7.40 -7.45
N ALA A 245 5.72 -6.53 -6.46
CA ALA A 245 6.72 -6.77 -5.43
C ALA A 245 6.35 -8.03 -4.61
N VAL A 246 7.36 -8.80 -4.24
CA VAL A 246 7.18 -9.95 -3.35
C VAL A 246 6.98 -9.45 -1.92
N TYR A 247 5.98 -10.00 -1.23
CA TYR A 247 5.63 -9.56 0.12
C TYR A 247 6.67 -9.94 1.19
N ASP A 248 7.28 -11.12 1.07
CA ASP A 248 8.19 -11.70 2.06
C ASP A 248 9.32 -12.45 1.35
N LEU A 249 10.56 -11.98 1.51
CA LEU A 249 11.76 -12.57 0.91
C LEU A 249 12.75 -12.97 2.00
N LYS A 250 13.19 -14.23 2.00
CA LYS A 250 14.09 -14.80 3.01
C LYS A 250 15.28 -15.50 2.37
N LEU A 251 16.48 -15.22 2.86
CA LEU A 251 17.68 -16.00 2.55
C LEU A 251 18.07 -16.86 3.75
N ARG A 252 18.26 -18.16 3.51
CA ARG A 252 18.69 -19.13 4.53
C ARG A 252 19.88 -19.94 4.04
N SER A 253 20.79 -20.28 4.96
CA SER A 253 21.89 -21.22 4.73
C SER A 253 22.03 -22.13 5.95
N ASN A 254 22.02 -23.46 5.76
CA ASN A 254 22.15 -24.45 6.83
C ASN A 254 21.27 -24.14 8.05
N ASN A 255 19.98 -23.85 7.83
CA ASN A 255 18.99 -23.43 8.82
C ASN A 255 19.21 -22.08 9.52
N ARG A 256 20.25 -21.31 9.15
CA ARG A 256 20.46 -19.94 9.62
C ARG A 256 19.79 -18.96 8.67
N HIS A 257 19.09 -17.98 9.23
CA HIS A 257 18.59 -16.83 8.49
C HIS A 257 19.72 -15.84 8.24
N LEU A 258 19.98 -15.53 6.97
CA LEU A 258 21.00 -14.56 6.55
C LEU A 258 20.39 -13.21 6.18
N TYR A 259 19.17 -13.23 5.61
CA TYR A 259 18.43 -12.05 5.21
C TYR A 259 16.92 -12.31 5.32
N HIS A 260 16.16 -11.27 5.64
CA HIS A 260 14.71 -11.29 5.64
C HIS A 260 14.19 -9.87 5.38
N GLU A 261 13.40 -9.76 4.33
CA GLU A 261 12.65 -8.55 3.99
C GLU A 261 11.15 -8.89 4.02
N LYS A 262 10.39 -8.03 4.69
CA LYS A 262 8.93 -8.13 4.73
C LYS A 262 8.33 -6.74 4.85
N ILE A 263 7.63 -6.31 3.81
CA ILE A 263 7.15 -4.92 3.72
C ILE A 263 5.69 -4.83 4.16
N ASN A 264 5.48 -4.45 5.42
CA ASN A 264 4.14 -4.22 5.99
C ASN A 264 3.77 -2.73 6.09
N TYR A 265 4.77 -1.88 6.26
CA TYR A 265 4.66 -0.43 6.34
C TYR A 265 6.02 0.18 6.00
N PHE A 266 6.04 1.46 5.66
CA PHE A 266 7.28 2.24 5.58
C PHE A 266 7.00 3.68 5.98
N ASP A 267 8.06 4.44 6.28
CA ASP A 267 7.97 5.87 6.55
C ASP A 267 8.51 6.65 5.35
N PHE A 268 8.03 7.88 5.18
CA PHE A 268 8.54 8.81 4.16
C PHE A 268 9.73 9.64 4.68
N SER A 269 10.19 9.38 5.91
CA SER A 269 11.28 10.08 6.61
C SER A 269 12.66 9.80 6.01
#